data_AF-A0A7V3FUI1-F1
#
_entry.id   AF-A0A7V3FUI1-F1
#
_cell.length_a   1.000
_cell.length_b   1.000
_cell.length_c   1.000
_cell.angle_alpha   90.00
_cell.angle_beta   90.00
_cell.angle_gamma   90.00
#
_symmetry.space_group_name_H-M   'P 1'
#
loop_
_entity.id
_entity.type
_entity.pdbx_description
1 polymer ?
#
loop_
_entity_poly.entity_id
_entity_poly.type
_entity_poly.pdbx_seq_one_letter_code
_entity_poly.pdbx_strand_id
1 'polypeptide(L)' 'MKILGIIPARYASTRFPGKPLIDIMGKSMLQRVYEQTSKSKKLTSVVIATDDERIATHAK' A
#
# COMPACT_ATOMS: atom_id res chain seq x y z
N MET A 1 11.37 -19.32 9.20
CA MET A 1 10.33 -18.49 9.85
C MET A 1 9.53 -17.78 8.75
N LYS A 2 8.20 -17.78 8.79
CA LYS A 2 7.39 -17.00 7.83
C LYS A 2 7.12 -15.62 8.42
N ILE A 3 7.44 -14.56 7.69
CA ILE A 3 7.24 -13.17 8.13
C ILE A 3 6.30 -12.49 7.14
N LEU A 4 5.13 -12.06 7.60
CA LEU A 4 4.14 -11.34 6.80
C LEU A 4 4.33 -9.83 7.00
N GLY A 5 4.48 -9.09 5.90
CA GLY A 5 4.40 -7.63 5.89
C GLY A 5 2.96 -7.19 5.63
N ILE A 6 2.42 -6.29 6.46
CA ILE A 6 1.08 -5.73 6.30
C ILE A 6 1.20 -4.23 6.10
N ILE A 7 0.64 -3.73 5.00
CA ILE A 7 0.55 -2.30 4.68
C ILE A 7 -0.90 -1.85 4.95
N PRO A 8 -1.19 -1.17 6.08
CA PRO A 8 -2.51 -0.61 6.32
C PRO A 8 -2.72 0.61 5.43
N ALA A 9 -3.80 0.62 4.66
CA ALA A 9 -4.16 1.73 3.78
C ALA A 9 -5.66 2.03 3.88
N ARG A 10 -6.01 3.24 4.32
CA ARG A 10 -7.39 3.72 4.38
C ARG A 10 -7.57 4.94 3.50
N TYR A 11 -8.74 5.10 2.90
CA TYR A 11 -9.02 6.23 2.00
C TYR A 11 -9.26 7.54 2.75
N ALA A 12 -9.94 7.47 3.91
CA ALA A 12 -10.44 8.61 4.69
C ALA A 12 -9.34 9.35 5.49
N SER A 13 -8.32 9.85 4.80
CA SER A 13 -7.29 10.72 5.37
C SER A 13 -7.80 12.16 5.49
N THR A 14 -7.77 12.73 6.70
CA THR A 14 -8.36 14.06 6.98
C THR A 14 -7.49 15.23 6.53
N ARG A 15 -6.16 15.09 6.63
CA ARG A 15 -5.19 16.14 6.24
C ARG A 15 -4.83 16.10 4.76
N PHE A 16 -4.95 14.93 4.14
CA PHE A 16 -4.68 14.76 2.72
C PHE A 16 -5.60 13.68 2.16
N PRO A 17 -6.80 14.05 1.67
CA PRO A 17 -7.81 13.11 1.20
C PRO A 17 -7.28 12.20 0.09
N GLY A 18 -7.62 10.91 0.14
CA GLY A 18 -7.20 9.95 -0.89
C GLY A 18 -5.69 9.69 -0.95
N LYS A 19 -4.93 10.10 0.08
CA LYS A 19 -3.45 10.00 0.16
C LYS A 19 -2.85 8.71 -0.41
N PRO A 20 -3.37 7.49 -0.14
CA PRO A 20 -2.80 6.26 -0.71
C PRO A 20 -2.79 6.22 -2.25
N LEU A 21 -3.80 6.80 -2.89
CA LEU A 21 -4.02 6.76 -4.34
C LEU A 21 -3.45 7.97 -5.08
N ILE A 22 -2.90 8.95 -4.36
CA ILE A 22 -2.30 10.14 -4.98
C ILE A 22 -1.11 9.74 -5.83
N ASP A 23 -1.12 10.18 -7.08
CA ASP A 23 0.01 10.05 -7.98
C ASP A 23 1.17 10.93 -7.52
N ILE A 24 2.34 10.33 -7.39
CA ILE A 24 3.59 11.00 -7.09
C ILE A 24 4.53 10.61 -8.21
N MET A 25 4.69 11.48 -9.21
CA MET A 25 5.59 11.26 -10.36
C MET A 25 5.32 9.90 -11.06
N GLY A 26 4.06 9.63 -11.44
CA GLY A 26 3.67 8.44 -12.21
C GLY A 26 3.55 7.14 -11.41
N LYS A 27 3.61 7.20 -10.07
CA LYS A 27 3.23 6.08 -9.20
C LYS A 27 2.48 6.58 -7.99
N SER A 28 1.42 5.86 -7.63
CA SER A 28 0.69 6.15 -6.38
C SER A 28 1.58 5.99 -5.15
N MET A 29 1.26 6.73 -4.07
CA MET A 29 1.93 6.55 -2.79
C MET A 29 1.90 5.10 -2.31
N LEU A 30 0.74 4.42 -2.39
CA LEU A 30 0.56 3.04 -1.97
C LEU A 30 1.45 2.08 -2.76
N GLN A 31 1.46 2.21 -4.09
CA GLN A 31 2.30 1.37 -4.95
C GLN A 31 3.78 1.55 -4.65
N ARG A 32 4.22 2.78 -4.38
CA ARG A 32 5.61 3.05 -3.97
C ARG A 32 5.98 2.31 -2.68
N VAL A 33 5.10 2.32 -1.69
CA VAL A 33 5.33 1.58 -0.43
C VAL A 33 5.37 0.08 -0.69
N TYR A 34 4.37 -0.46 -1.40
CA TYR A 34 4.30 -1.88 -1.75
C TYR A 34 5.56 -2.37 -2.47
N GLU A 35 5.99 -1.67 -3.52
CA GLU A 35 7.21 -2.02 -4.28
C GLU A 35 8.47 -2.01 -3.40
N GLN A 36 8.62 -1.06 -2.48
CA GLN A 36 9.79 -1.01 -1.59
C GLN A 36 9.73 -2.10 -0.52
N THR A 37 8.57 -2.35 0.07
CA THR A 37 8.39 -3.42 1.06
C THR A 37 8.65 -4.79 0.43
N SER A 38 8.18 -5.02 -0.80
CA SER A 38 8.37 -6.28 -1.53
C SER A 38 9.82 -6.58 -1.92
N LYS A 39 10.74 -5.60 -1.86
CA LYS A 39 12.20 -5.84 -2.05
C LYS A 39 12.85 -6.49 -0.83
N SER A 40 12.19 -6.52 0.32
CA SER A 40 12.75 -7.08 1.54
C SER A 40 12.90 -8.60 1.43
N LYS A 41 14.15 -9.09 1.50
CA LYS A 41 14.46 -10.55 1.53
C LYS A 41 13.99 -11.25 2.81
N LYS A 42 13.61 -10.50 3.85
CA LYS A 42 13.15 -11.04 5.13
C LYS A 42 11.65 -11.35 5.13
N LEU A 43 10.87 -10.64 4.29
CA LEU A 43 9.43 -10.82 4.23
C LEU A 43 9.12 -11.99 3.30
N THR A 44 8.27 -12.89 3.77
CA THR A 44 7.77 -14.02 2.98
C THR A 44 6.66 -13.57 2.02
N SER A 45 5.84 -12.61 2.45
CA SER A 45 4.80 -12.00 1.63
C SER A 45 4.46 -10.60 2.16
N VAL A 46 3.86 -9.80 1.29
CA VAL A 46 3.37 -8.46 1.60
C VAL A 46 1.91 -8.38 1.20
N VAL A 47 1.07 -7.90 2.09
CA VAL A 47 -0.36 -7.69 1.84
C VAL A 47 -0.76 -6.26 2.18
N ILE A 48 -1.78 -5.75 1.50
CA ILE A 48 -2.39 -4.46 1.79
C ILE A 48 -3.69 -4.73 2.54
N ALA A 49 -3.83 -4.14 3.72
CA ALA A 49 -5.05 -4.21 4.52
C ALA A 49 -5.82 -2.90 4.35
N THR A 50 -7.01 -2.97 3.79
CA THR A 50 -7.83 -1.81 3.49
C THR A 50 -9.31 -2.11 3.67
N ASP A 51 -10.06 -1.07 4.03
CA ASP A 51 -11.51 -1.03 4.13
C ASP A 51 -12.19 -0.43 2.88
N ASP A 52 -11.40 -0.01 1.88
CA ASP A 52 -11.89 0.74 0.74
C ASP A 52 -11.63 0.00 -0.59
N GLU A 53 -12.69 -0.23 -1.36
CA GLU A 53 -12.62 -0.94 -2.63
C GLU A 53 -11.71 -0.26 -3.67
N ARG A 54 -11.60 1.07 -3.66
CA ARG A 54 -10.73 1.80 -4.58
C ARG A 54 -9.25 1.49 -4.30
N ILE A 55 -8.89 1.31 -3.02
CA ILE A 55 -7.54 0.90 -2.64
C ILE A 55 -7.34 -0.58 -3.00
N ALA A 56 -8.31 -1.44 -2.71
CA ALA A 56 -8.23 -2.88 -3.00
C ALA A 56 -8.07 -3.18 -4.50
N THR A 57 -8.67 -2.35 -5.37
CA THR A 57 -8.61 -2.54 -6.83
C THR A 57 -7.39 -1.91 -7.48
N HIS A 58 -6.73 -0.94 -6.82
CA HIS A 58 -5.61 -0.17 -7.37
C HIS A 58 -4.27 -0.89 -7.29
N ALA A 59 -3.93 -1.47 -6.14
CA ALA A 59 -2.64 -2.11 -5.91
C ALA A 59 -2.78 -3.62 -5.97
N LYS A 60 -2.11 -4.25 -6.95
CA LYS A 60 -1.99 -5.70 -7.12
C LYS A 60 -0.52 -6.12 -7.06
#